data_AF-A0A5D2RQM0-F1
#
_entry.id   AF-A0A5D2RQM0-F1
#
_cell.length_a   1.000
_cell.length_b   1.000
_cell.length_c   1.000
_cell.angle_alpha   90.00
_cell.angle_beta   90.00
_cell.angle_gamma   90.00
#
_symmetry.space_group_name_H-M   'P 1'
#
loop_
_entity.id
_entity.type
_entity.pdbx_description
1 polymer ?
#
loop_
_entity_poly.entity_id
_entity_poly.type
_entity_poly.pdbx_seq_one_letter_code
_entity_poly.pdbx_strand_id
1 'polypeptide(L)' 'MEKSSRLVSSLVLLMLILLATEVGPMAVEGRTCETKSSEYKGICLFDANCDSICKVEPGFDGGHCHGFFRRCYCTKPC' A
#
# COMPACT_ATOMS: atom_id res chain seq x y z
N MET A 1 0.74 -4.25 52.66
CA MET A 1 1.30 -3.63 51.43
C MET A 1 1.60 -4.62 50.31
N GLU A 2 1.84 -5.90 50.61
CA GLU A 2 2.30 -6.91 49.63
C GLU A 2 1.26 -7.29 48.56
N LYS A 3 -0.03 -7.35 48.90
CA LYS A 3 -1.10 -7.70 47.93
C LYS A 3 -1.34 -6.59 46.90
N SER A 4 -1.29 -5.33 47.33
CA SER A 4 -1.43 -4.16 46.45
C SER A 4 -0.27 -4.06 45.45
N SER A 5 0.97 -4.30 45.92
CA SER A 5 2.16 -4.30 45.05
C SER A 5 2.11 -5.38 43.96
N ARG A 6 1.53 -6.56 44.23
CA ARG A 6 1.37 -7.63 43.25
C ARG A 6 0.34 -7.28 42.18
N LEU A 7 -0.74 -6.62 42.56
CA LEU A 7 -1.77 -6.15 41.61
C LEU A 7 -1.21 -5.06 40.70
N VAL A 8 -0.48 -4.10 41.26
CA VAL A 8 0.19 -3.04 40.47
C VAL A 8 1.20 -3.65 39.51
N SER A 9 2.03 -4.60 39.96
CA SER A 9 3.00 -5.28 39.10
C SER A 9 2.32 -6.07 37.98
N SER A 10 1.24 -6.80 38.28
CA SER A 10 0.47 -7.54 37.27
C SER A 10 -0.19 -6.61 36.24
N LEU A 11 -0.70 -5.46 36.67
CA LEU A 11 -1.29 -4.46 35.77
C LEU A 11 -0.25 -3.84 34.85
N VAL A 12 0.94 -3.52 35.38
CA VAL A 12 2.06 -3.01 34.58
C VAL A 12 2.52 -4.05 33.56
N LEU A 13 2.66 -5.31 33.95
CA LEU A 13 3.00 -6.41 33.04
C LEU A 13 1.96 -6.59 31.93
N LEU A 14 0.67 -6.55 32.27
CA LEU A 14 -0.42 -6.59 31.29
C LEU A 14 -0.33 -5.43 30.30
N MET A 15 -0.14 -4.20 30.79
CA MET A 15 0.01 -3.02 29.91
C MET A 15 1.21 -3.15 28.97
N LEU A 16 2.35 -3.64 29.46
CA LEU A 16 3.54 -3.87 28.64
C LEU A 16 3.31 -4.94 27.55
N ILE A 17 2.54 -6.00 27.86
CA ILE A 17 2.19 -7.03 26.88
C ILE A 17 1.26 -6.46 25.80
N LEU A 18 0.25 -5.65 26.19
CA LEU A 18 -0.63 -5.00 25.22
C LEU A 18 0.15 -4.08 24.26
N LEU A 19 1.12 -3.32 24.79
CA LEU A 19 2.00 -2.41 24.05
C LEU A 19 3.09 -3.11 23.21
N ALA A 20 3.12 -4.44 23.17
CA ALA A 20 4.05 -5.22 22.33
C ALA A 20 3.35 -5.97 21.18
N THR A 21 2.01 -5.89 21.08
CA THR A 21 1.20 -6.69 20.14
C THR A 21 0.92 -5.99 18.80
N GLU A 22 1.44 -4.77 18.59
CA GLU A 22 1.25 -3.94 17.39
C GLU A 22 2.35 -4.12 16.34
N VAL A 23 3.08 -5.24 16.37
CA VAL A 23 3.88 -5.70 15.24
C VAL A 23 3.06 -6.65 14.36
N GLY A 24 2.08 -6.06 13.66
CA GLY A 24 1.43 -6.72 12.54
C GLY A 24 2.46 -7.01 11.42
N PRO A 25 2.19 -7.99 10.54
CA PRO A 25 3.04 -8.21 9.38
C PRO A 25 3.11 -6.91 8.57
N MET A 26 4.30 -6.32 8.51
CA MET A 26 4.63 -5.27 7.55
C MET A 26 4.38 -5.90 6.18
N ALA A 27 3.24 -5.55 5.57
CA ALA A 27 2.94 -5.92 4.21
C ALA A 27 4.07 -5.33 3.36
N VAL A 28 4.97 -6.18 2.89
CA VAL A 28 5.90 -5.81 1.83
C VAL A 28 5.05 -5.81 0.58
N GLU A 29 4.43 -4.67 0.28
CA GLU A 29 3.94 -4.43 -1.08
C GLU A 29 5.15 -4.63 -2.00
N GLY A 30 5.05 -5.62 -2.91
CA GLY A 30 6.06 -5.86 -3.92
C GLY A 30 6.36 -4.56 -4.65
N ARG A 31 7.60 -4.38 -5.12
CA ARG A 31 7.94 -3.13 -5.81
C ARG A 31 7.05 -3.04 -7.05
N THR A 32 6.38 -1.91 -7.26
CA THR A 32 5.62 -1.67 -8.48
C THR A 32 6.46 -0.89 -9.46
N CYS A 33 6.57 -1.42 -10.68
CA CYS A 33 7.26 -0.79 -11.79
C CYS A 33 6.24 -0.09 -12.69
N GLU A 34 6.56 1.13 -13.10
CA GLU A 34 5.71 1.96 -13.94
C GLU A 34 6.29 2.07 -15.35
N THR A 35 5.44 1.98 -16.37
CA THR A 35 5.80 2.17 -17.76
C THR A 35 4.75 3.05 -18.43
N LYS A 36 5.17 4.07 -19.18
CA LYS A 36 4.22 4.92 -19.92
C LYS A 36 3.46 4.06 -20.95
N SER A 37 2.13 4.09 -20.92
CA SER A 37 1.30 3.38 -21.92
C SER A 37 1.59 3.89 -23.33
N SER A 38 1.74 2.96 -24.29
CA SER A 38 1.84 3.29 -25.71
C SER A 38 0.47 3.47 -26.37
N GLU A 39 -0.56 2.81 -25.82
CA GLU A 39 -1.91 2.79 -26.37
C GLU A 39 -2.74 4.00 -25.93
N TYR A 40 -2.49 4.52 -24.72
CA TYR A 40 -3.22 5.67 -24.20
C TYR A 40 -2.89 6.95 -24.98
N LYS A 41 -3.91 7.59 -25.56
CA LYS A 41 -3.78 8.83 -26.34
C LYS A 41 -4.38 10.02 -25.59
N GLY A 42 -3.63 11.12 -25.58
CA GLY A 42 -4.08 12.39 -25.00
C GLY A 42 -3.81 12.55 -23.50
N ILE A 43 -4.54 13.48 -22.89
CA ILE A 43 -4.42 13.82 -21.46
C ILE A 43 -5.20 12.79 -20.63
N CYS A 44 -4.57 12.30 -19.57
CA CYS A 44 -5.12 11.35 -18.62
C CYS A 44 -5.91 12.08 -17.53
N LEU A 45 -7.23 12.09 -17.68
CA LEU A 45 -8.12 12.79 -16.74
C LEU A 45 -8.69 11.86 -15.65
N PHE A 46 -8.79 10.57 -15.95
CA PHE A 46 -9.41 9.58 -15.07
C PHE A 46 -8.54 8.33 -14.97
N ASP A 47 -8.10 8.00 -13.76
CA ASP A 47 -7.25 6.84 -13.49
C ASP A 47 -7.94 5.54 -13.91
N ALA A 48 -9.25 5.42 -13.68
CA ALA A 48 -10.02 4.23 -14.07
C ALA A 48 -9.95 3.93 -15.58
N ASN A 49 -9.87 4.97 -16.43
CA ASN A 49 -9.73 4.77 -17.88
C ASN A 49 -8.32 4.29 -18.24
N CYS A 50 -7.28 4.86 -17.61
CA CYS A 50 -5.90 4.41 -17.77
C CYS A 50 -5.73 2.97 -17.26
N ASP A 51 -6.27 2.64 -16.08
CA ASP A 51 -6.25 1.32 -15.47
C ASP A 51 -6.90 0.27 -16.37
N SER A 52 -8.07 0.58 -16.93
CA SER A 52 -8.79 -0.32 -17.84
C SER A 52 -7.99 -0.61 -19.11
N ILE A 53 -7.29 0.38 -19.66
CA ILE A 53 -6.40 0.23 -20.83
C ILE A 53 -5.17 -0.60 -20.46
N CYS A 54 -4.50 -0.27 -19.36
CA CYS A 54 -3.29 -0.98 -18.95
C CYS A 54 -3.56 -2.47 -18.63
N LYS A 55 -4.72 -2.82 -18.08
CA LYS A 55 -5.08 -4.22 -17.82
C LYS A 55 -5.34 -5.06 -19.07
N VAL A 56 -5.66 -4.43 -20.22
CA VAL A 56 -5.70 -5.15 -21.51
C VAL A 56 -4.33 -5.19 -22.18
N GLU A 57 -3.36 -4.36 -21.78
CA GLU A 57 -1.99 -4.46 -22.23
C GLU A 57 -1.30 -5.69 -21.57
N PRO A 58 -0.53 -6.49 -22.34
CA PRO A 58 0.06 -7.71 -21.80
C PRO A 58 1.14 -7.40 -20.77
N GLY A 59 1.01 -8.01 -19.58
CA GLY A 59 2.02 -7.94 -18.51
C GLY A 59 1.91 -6.73 -17.59
N PHE A 60 0.77 -6.04 -17.59
CA PHE A 60 0.44 -5.01 -16.62
C PHE A 60 -0.80 -5.40 -15.81
N ASP A 61 -0.80 -5.03 -14.54
CA ASP A 61 -1.86 -5.37 -13.58
C ASP A 61 -2.78 -4.19 -13.29
N GLY A 62 -2.41 -2.99 -13.76
CA GLY A 62 -3.17 -1.77 -13.58
C GLY A 62 -2.49 -0.56 -14.20
N GLY A 63 -3.01 0.63 -13.90
CA GLY A 63 -2.40 1.89 -14.34
C GLY A 63 -3.06 3.12 -13.74
N HIS A 64 -2.38 4.26 -13.81
CA HIS A 64 -2.91 5.54 -13.33
C HIS A 64 -2.32 6.74 -14.11
N CYS A 65 -2.99 7.88 -13.96
CA CYS A 65 -2.58 9.16 -14.51
C CYS A 65 -1.50 9.79 -13.63
N HIS A 66 -0.31 10.00 -14.18
CA HIS A 66 0.83 10.54 -13.44
C HIS A 66 1.44 11.79 -14.10
N GLY A 67 2.00 12.66 -13.25
CA GLY A 67 2.82 13.81 -13.64
C GLY A 67 2.04 15.05 -14.10
N PHE A 68 2.79 16.13 -14.40
CA PHE A 68 2.23 17.43 -14.78
C PHE A 68 1.42 17.39 -16.07
N PHE A 69 1.92 16.65 -17.07
CA PHE A 69 1.21 16.45 -18.34
C PHE A 69 0.11 15.40 -18.26
N ARG A 70 -0.18 14.85 -17.07
CA ARG A 70 -1.22 13.85 -16.83
C ARG A 70 -1.14 12.74 -17.88
N ARG A 71 -0.05 11.97 -17.89
CA ARG A 71 0.11 10.83 -18.82
C ARG A 71 -0.31 9.54 -18.13
N CYS A 72 -0.80 8.58 -18.90
CA CYS A 72 -1.12 7.26 -18.37
C CYS A 72 0.16 6.43 -18.22
N TYR A 73 0.36 5.85 -17.03
CA TYR A 73 1.42 4.91 -16.72
C TYR A 73 0.81 3.59 -16.25
N CYS A 74 1.19 2.51 -16.93
CA CYS A 74 0.82 1.15 -16.58
C CYS A 74 1.76 0.60 -15.51
N THR A 75 1.20 -0.12 -14.57
CA THR A 75 1.89 -0.66 -13.40
C THR A 75 1.94 -2.17 -13.46
N LYS A 76 3.07 -2.73 -13.06
CA LYS A 76 3.23 -4.18 -12.89
C LYS A 76 4.13 -4.49 -11.69
N PRO A 77 4.01 -5.69 -11.10
CA PRO A 77 4.97 -6.16 -10.12
C PRO A 77 6.38 -6.21 -10.73
N CYS A 78 7.34 -5.71 -9.94
CA CYS A 78 8.73 -6.11 -9.97
C CYS A 78 9.07 -6.83 -8.65
#